data_AF-A0A1F7VFE2-F1
#
_entry.id   AF-A0A1F7VFE2-F1
#
_cell.length_a   1.000
_cell.length_b   1.000
_cell.length_c   1.000
_cell.angle_alpha   90.00
_cell.angle_beta   90.00
_cell.angle_gamma   90.00
#
_symmetry.space_group_name_H-M   'P 1'
#
loop_
_entity.id
_entity.type
_entity.pdbx_description
1 polymer ?
#
loop_
_entity_poly.entity_id
_entity_poly.type
_entity_poly.pdbx_seq_one_letter_code
_entity_poly.pdbx_strand_id
1 'polypeptide(L)'
;MRKEKDVVDFLLEQAGESARVYTTPVDEAATETEAHEPEGQLAVDIIDTNDSLVVVATVAGASPEEISVYVHNDLLTIRGRRALPVVVSESAFIHRECFWGRFSRTIILPLDVRAPGVRAMYKSGVLVVSLPKEKRESRVPITVVDEG
;
A
#
# COMPACT_ATOMS: atom_id res chain seq x y z
N MET A 1 -20.12 -12.18 25.64
CA MET A 1 -19.16 -11.55 24.71
C MET A 1 -19.64 -10.13 24.46
N ARG A 2 -18.95 -9.10 24.97
CA ARG A 2 -19.24 -7.72 24.55
C ARG A 2 -18.78 -7.61 23.09
N LYS A 3 -19.66 -7.16 22.19
CA LYS A 3 -19.22 -6.72 20.86
C LYS A 3 -18.22 -5.59 21.11
N GLU A 4 -16.99 -5.77 20.65
CA GLU A 4 -15.99 -4.71 20.63
C GLU A 4 -16.61 -3.56 19.81
N LYS A 5 -16.64 -2.34 20.37
CA LYS A 5 -17.11 -1.18 19.62
C LYS A 5 -16.12 -0.95 18.48
N ASP A 6 -16.63 -0.85 17.26
CA ASP A 6 -15.79 -0.52 16.10
C ASP A 6 -15.23 0.90 16.29
N VAL A 7 -14.02 1.15 15.78
CA VAL A 7 -13.38 2.48 15.79
C VAL A 7 -14.29 3.52 15.14
N VAL A 8 -15.09 3.11 14.14
CA VAL A 8 -16.09 3.95 13.50
C VAL A 8 -17.16 4.42 14.50
N ASP A 9 -17.75 3.50 15.27
CA ASP A 9 -18.79 3.83 16.26
C ASP A 9 -18.26 4.80 17.31
N PHE A 10 -17.04 4.56 17.79
CA PHE A 10 -16.39 5.44 18.74
C PHE A 10 -16.19 6.85 18.18
N LEU A 11 -15.71 6.96 16.94
CA LEU A 11 -15.50 8.27 16.30
C LEU A 11 -16.81 9.02 16.04
N LEU A 12 -17.87 8.33 15.62
CA LEU A 12 -19.19 8.94 15.43
C LEU A 12 -19.74 9.54 16.74
N GLU A 13 -19.59 8.82 17.86
CA GLU A 13 -20.00 9.31 19.18
C GLU A 13 -19.24 10.60 19.58
N GLN A 14 -17.97 10.72 19.21
CA GLN A 14 -17.16 11.89 19.55
C GLN A 14 -17.34 13.08 18.59
N ALA A 15 -17.57 12.81 17.30
CA ALA A 15 -17.63 13.84 16.26
C ALA A 15 -18.99 14.57 16.20
N GLY A 16 -19.99 14.10 16.93
CA GLY A 16 -21.31 14.72 17.02
C GLY A 16 -22.20 14.45 15.80
N GLU A 17 -23.40 15.05 15.80
CA GLU A 17 -24.49 14.69 14.88
C GLU A 17 -24.19 14.94 13.38
N SER A 18 -23.25 15.82 13.05
CA SER A 18 -22.88 16.09 11.65
C SER A 18 -21.95 15.05 11.03
N ALA A 19 -21.44 14.13 11.84
CA ALA A 19 -20.51 13.10 11.41
C ALA A 19 -21.23 11.92 10.76
N ARG A 20 -20.65 11.36 9.69
CA ARG A 20 -21.22 10.19 9.01
C ARG A 20 -20.13 9.20 8.62
N VAL A 21 -20.46 7.92 8.52
CA VAL A 21 -19.50 6.88 8.11
C VAL A 21 -18.97 7.18 6.71
N TYR A 22 -17.66 7.00 6.51
CA TYR A 22 -17.10 7.03 5.17
C TYR A 22 -17.56 5.80 4.39
N THR A 23 -18.05 6.02 3.17
CA THR A 23 -18.38 4.96 2.23
C THR A 23 -17.45 5.07 1.04
N THR A 24 -16.83 3.96 0.64
CA THR A 24 -16.10 3.87 -0.63
C THR A 24 -17.03 4.31 -1.76
N PRO A 25 -16.64 5.28 -2.62
CA PRO A 25 -17.40 5.59 -3.81
C PRO A 25 -17.51 4.34 -4.68
N VAL A 26 -18.74 3.92 -4.99
CA VAL A 26 -18.98 2.90 -6.01
C VAL A 26 -18.66 3.56 -7.35
N ASP A 27 -17.80 2.92 -8.16
CA ASP A 27 -17.15 3.40 -9.40
C ASP A 27 -18.02 4.12 -10.48
N GLU A 28 -19.32 4.36 -10.27
CA GLU A 28 -20.22 4.94 -11.28
C GLU A 28 -20.17 6.48 -11.40
N ALA A 29 -19.35 7.17 -10.59
CA ALA A 29 -19.18 8.61 -10.74
C ALA A 29 -17.78 9.09 -10.32
N ALA A 30 -16.73 8.57 -10.96
CA ALA A 30 -15.45 9.28 -11.02
C ALA A 30 -15.68 10.58 -11.82
N THR A 31 -16.16 11.62 -11.12
CA THR A 31 -16.30 12.96 -11.69
C THR A 31 -14.91 13.52 -12.02
N GLU A 32 -14.83 14.36 -13.06
CA GLU A 32 -13.60 15.01 -13.55
C GLU A 32 -12.76 15.72 -12.46
N THR A 33 -13.36 15.96 -11.28
CA THR A 33 -12.74 16.43 -10.04
C THR A 33 -11.67 15.51 -9.44
N GLU A 34 -11.67 14.19 -9.72
CA GLU A 34 -10.66 13.26 -9.17
C GLU A 34 -9.30 13.30 -9.88
N ALA A 35 -9.19 13.96 -11.04
CA ALA A 35 -7.95 14.07 -11.79
C ALA A 35 -6.89 14.97 -11.11
N HIS A 36 -7.28 15.73 -10.10
CA HIS A 36 -6.42 16.70 -9.40
C HIS A 36 -6.22 16.45 -7.90
N GLU A 37 -6.76 15.36 -7.32
CA GLU A 37 -6.42 15.02 -5.93
C GLU A 37 -4.95 14.59 -5.82
N PRO A 38 -4.15 15.23 -4.94
CA PRO A 38 -2.76 14.86 -4.75
C PRO A 38 -2.67 13.41 -4.29
N GLU A 39 -1.85 12.61 -4.96
CA GLU A 39 -1.61 11.22 -4.56
C GLU A 39 -0.58 11.16 -3.43
N GLY A 40 -0.93 10.47 -2.35
CA GLY A 40 -0.06 10.29 -1.21
C GLY A 40 1.13 9.39 -1.57
N GLN A 41 2.32 9.79 -1.15
CA GLN A 41 3.49 8.92 -1.30
C GLN A 41 3.45 7.82 -0.23
N LEU A 42 3.36 6.56 -0.66
CA LEU A 42 3.46 5.43 0.26
C LEU A 42 4.93 5.18 0.61
N ALA A 43 5.24 5.21 1.91
CA ALA A 43 6.54 4.81 2.44
C ALA A 43 6.64 3.28 2.46
N VAL A 44 7.81 2.77 2.09
CA VAL A 44 8.09 1.33 2.05
C VAL A 44 9.49 1.05 2.55
N ASP A 45 9.64 -0.07 3.26
CA ASP A 45 10.93 -0.67 3.57
C ASP A 45 11.14 -1.89 2.68
N ILE A 46 12.39 -2.12 2.28
CA ILE A 46 12.79 -3.27 1.46
C ILE A 46 13.83 -4.06 2.25
N ILE A 47 13.53 -5.33 2.51
CA ILE A 47 14.38 -6.26 3.25
C ILE A 47 14.85 -7.33 2.28
N ASP A 48 16.18 -7.45 2.16
CA ASP A 48 16.79 -8.54 1.42
C ASP A 48 16.99 -9.76 2.33
N THR A 49 16.43 -10.90 1.93
CA THR A 49 16.61 -12.18 2.63
C THR A 49 17.33 -13.18 1.73
N ASN A 50 17.70 -14.36 2.23
CA ASN A 50 18.38 -15.36 1.40
C ASN A 50 17.52 -15.80 0.19
N ASP A 51 16.22 -15.99 0.40
CA ASP A 51 15.31 -16.59 -0.59
C ASP A 51 14.36 -15.59 -1.25
N SER A 52 14.11 -14.43 -0.63
CA SER A 52 13.10 -13.47 -1.07
C SER A 52 13.55 -12.02 -0.89
N LEU A 53 12.99 -11.13 -1.70
CA LEU A 53 12.86 -9.72 -1.37
C LEU A 53 11.53 -9.52 -0.62
N VAL A 54 11.54 -8.79 0.50
CA VAL A 54 10.33 -8.50 1.28
C VAL A 54 10.11 -7.00 1.34
N VAL A 55 8.93 -6.55 0.94
CA VAL A 55 8.52 -5.15 0.96
C VAL A 55 7.47 -4.95 2.04
N VAL A 56 7.70 -4.00 2.94
CA VAL A 56 6.81 -3.69 4.06
C VAL A 56 6.31 -2.26 3.92
N ALA A 57 5.02 -2.05 4.11
CA ALA A 57 4.40 -0.73 4.03
C ALA A 57 3.34 -0.54 5.13
N THR A 58 3.31 0.64 5.73
CA THR A 58 2.23 1.04 6.66
C THR A 58 1.08 1.65 5.87
N VAL A 59 -0.07 0.96 5.90
CA VAL A 59 -1.26 1.28 5.11
C VAL A 59 -2.51 1.33 6.01
N ALA A 60 -2.39 1.95 7.19
CA ALA A 60 -3.50 2.11 8.11
C ALA A 60 -4.65 2.92 7.49
N GLY A 61 -5.89 2.51 7.78
CA GLY A 61 -7.10 3.15 7.28
C GLY A 61 -7.50 2.76 5.85
N ALA A 62 -6.79 1.82 5.23
CA ALA A 62 -7.20 1.18 3.97
C ALA A 62 -7.86 -0.16 4.25
N SER A 63 -8.89 -0.48 3.48
CA SER A 63 -9.45 -1.83 3.42
C SER A 63 -8.63 -2.69 2.45
N PRO A 64 -8.44 -4.00 2.71
CA PRO A 64 -7.67 -4.88 1.83
C PRO A 64 -8.10 -4.84 0.36
N GLU A 65 -9.41 -4.73 0.12
CA GLU A 65 -10.04 -4.66 -1.21
C GLU A 65 -9.70 -3.38 -1.98
N GLU A 66 -9.31 -2.31 -1.29
CA GLU A 66 -8.86 -1.06 -1.92
C GLU A 66 -7.34 -1.04 -2.17
N ILE A 67 -6.62 -2.10 -1.79
CA ILE A 67 -5.17 -2.22 -1.99
C ILE A 67 -4.89 -3.11 -3.21
N SER A 68 -4.18 -2.54 -4.17
CA SER A 68 -3.73 -3.25 -5.37
C SER A 68 -2.21 -3.34 -5.42
N VAL A 69 -1.71 -4.53 -5.70
CA VAL A 69 -0.27 -4.84 -5.76
C VAL A 69 0.02 -5.52 -7.09
N TYR A 70 0.94 -4.96 -7.87
CA TYR A 70 1.30 -5.46 -9.19
C TYR A 70 2.80 -5.53 -9.35
N VAL A 71 3.27 -6.61 -9.98
CA VAL A 71 4.64 -6.72 -10.48
C VAL A 71 4.58 -6.73 -12.00
N HIS A 72 5.34 -5.84 -12.63
CA HIS A 72 5.49 -5.79 -14.09
C HIS A 72 6.96 -5.53 -14.41
N ASN A 73 7.60 -6.48 -15.11
CA ASN A 73 9.05 -6.53 -15.29
C ASN A 73 9.78 -6.48 -13.93
N ASP A 74 10.67 -5.51 -13.76
CA ASP A 74 11.42 -5.20 -12.56
C ASP A 74 10.71 -4.17 -11.66
N LEU A 75 9.44 -3.85 -11.90
CA LEU A 75 8.70 -2.86 -11.11
C LEU A 75 7.67 -3.53 -10.21
N LEU A 76 7.77 -3.28 -8.90
CA LEU A 76 6.67 -3.51 -7.95
C LEU A 76 5.92 -2.20 -7.75
N THR A 77 4.61 -2.23 -7.98
CA THR A 77 3.69 -1.12 -7.75
C THR A 77 2.67 -1.50 -6.68
N ILE A 78 2.55 -0.65 -5.66
CA ILE A 78 1.53 -0.73 -4.61
C ILE A 78 0.69 0.54 -4.71
N ARG A 79 -0.63 0.37 -4.83
CA ARG A 79 -1.61 1.47 -4.88
C ARG A 79 -2.79 1.17 -3.97
N GLY A 80 -3.48 2.21 -3.56
CA GLY A 80 -4.78 2.05 -2.93
C GLY A 80 -5.34 3.36 -2.43
N ARG A 81 -6.37 3.26 -1.59
CA ARG A 81 -7.00 4.41 -0.94
C ARG A 81 -7.10 4.12 0.55
N ARG A 82 -6.93 5.16 1.37
CA ARG A 82 -7.23 5.14 2.80
C ARG A 82 -8.15 6.29 3.12
N ALA A 83 -9.11 6.06 3.99
CA ALA A 83 -10.10 7.06 4.35
C ALA A 83 -10.12 7.31 5.85
N LEU A 84 -10.46 8.55 6.21
CA LEU A 84 -10.89 8.81 7.56
C LEU A 84 -12.21 8.02 7.76
N PRO A 85 -12.34 7.16 8.79
CA PRO A 85 -13.50 6.28 8.91
C PRO A 85 -14.84 7.03 9.04
N VAL A 86 -14.76 8.31 9.39
CA VAL A 86 -15.89 9.21 9.55
C VAL A 86 -15.64 10.48 8.75
N VAL A 87 -16.64 10.92 8.01
CA VAL A 87 -16.67 12.20 7.30
C VAL A 87 -17.15 13.29 8.25
N VAL A 88 -16.34 14.33 8.38
CA VAL A 88 -16.63 15.57 9.13
C VAL A 88 -16.41 16.78 8.22
N SER A 89 -16.92 17.94 8.59
CA SER A 89 -16.67 19.17 7.83
C SER A 89 -15.20 19.58 7.91
N GLU A 90 -14.66 20.21 6.87
CA GLU A 90 -13.28 20.69 6.88
C GLU A 90 -13.01 21.70 8.01
N SER A 91 -14.02 22.49 8.40
CA SER A 91 -13.94 23.42 9.55
C SER A 91 -13.87 22.72 10.91
N ALA A 92 -14.14 21.41 10.99
CA ALA A 92 -14.02 20.64 12.23
C ALA A 92 -12.56 20.28 12.57
N PHE A 93 -11.65 20.36 11.60
CA PHE A 93 -10.24 20.10 11.83
C PHE A 93 -9.57 21.31 12.49
N ILE A 94 -9.02 21.11 13.69
CA ILE A 94 -8.11 22.07 14.34
C ILE A 94 -6.68 21.90 13.79
N HIS A 95 -6.29 20.66 13.49
CA HIS A 95 -4.97 20.28 12.96
C HIS A 95 -5.07 18.98 12.16
N ARG A 96 -4.27 18.83 11.09
CA ARG A 96 -4.33 17.67 10.19
C ARG A 96 -2.95 17.33 9.63
N GLU A 97 -2.42 16.19 10.07
CA GLU A 97 -1.17 15.61 9.54
C GLU A 97 -1.43 14.32 8.78
N CYS A 98 -2.52 13.61 9.11
CA CYS A 98 -2.90 12.37 8.45
C CYS A 98 -3.33 12.65 7.00
N PHE A 99 -2.65 12.01 6.07
CA PHE A 99 -3.05 11.97 4.68
C PHE A 99 -4.17 10.94 4.48
N TRP A 100 -5.33 11.39 4.00
CA TRP A 100 -6.47 10.56 3.60
C TRP A 100 -6.69 10.74 2.10
N GLY A 101 -6.88 9.66 1.37
CA GLY A 101 -7.00 9.66 -0.10
C GLY A 101 -6.21 8.52 -0.75
N ARG A 102 -6.00 8.66 -2.06
CA ARG A 102 -5.22 7.70 -2.86
C ARG A 102 -3.74 7.75 -2.48
N PHE A 103 -3.08 6.61 -2.47
CA PHE A 103 -1.64 6.52 -2.31
C PHE A 103 -1.03 5.60 -3.37
N SER A 104 0.23 5.85 -3.70
CA SER A 104 1.00 4.95 -4.53
C SER A 104 2.48 4.89 -4.15
N ARG A 105 3.10 3.77 -4.53
CA ARG A 105 4.55 3.61 -4.60
C ARG A 105 4.88 2.66 -5.73
N THR A 106 5.83 3.04 -6.57
CA THR A 106 6.51 2.13 -7.49
C THR A 106 7.98 2.06 -7.09
N ILE A 107 8.50 0.84 -7.00
CA ILE A 107 9.92 0.58 -6.72
C ILE A 107 10.51 -0.24 -7.87
N ILE A 108 11.76 0.06 -8.19
CA ILE A 108 12.59 -0.79 -9.06
C ILE A 108 13.15 -1.90 -8.17
N LEU A 109 12.91 -3.15 -8.55
CA LEU A 109 13.41 -4.33 -7.87
C LEU A 109 14.91 -4.46 -8.18
N PRO A 110 15.77 -4.58 -7.16
CA PRO A 110 17.22 -4.62 -7.36
C PRO A 110 17.72 -5.96 -7.96
N LEU A 111 16.82 -6.92 -8.18
CA LEU A 111 17.09 -8.27 -8.62
C LEU A 111 15.87 -8.88 -9.31
N ASP A 112 16.10 -9.90 -10.13
CA ASP A 112 15.02 -10.66 -10.75
C ASP A 112 14.25 -11.47 -9.71
N VAL A 113 12.93 -11.35 -9.77
CA VAL A 113 12.01 -12.08 -8.90
C VAL A 113 11.21 -13.08 -9.72
N ARG A 114 10.89 -14.21 -9.10
CA ARG A 114 9.96 -15.19 -9.68
C ARG A 114 8.54 -14.70 -9.45
N ALA A 115 7.88 -14.27 -10.52
CA ALA A 115 6.46 -13.89 -10.45
C ALA A 115 5.57 -15.02 -9.89
N PRO A 116 5.77 -16.32 -10.25
CA PRO A 116 5.11 -17.42 -9.56
C PRO A 116 5.56 -17.50 -8.10
N GLY A 117 4.61 -17.40 -7.17
CA GLY A 117 4.87 -17.53 -5.72
C GLY A 117 5.01 -16.19 -4.98
N VAL A 118 4.80 -15.05 -5.66
CA VAL A 118 4.58 -13.77 -4.98
C VAL A 118 3.36 -13.89 -4.06
N ARG A 119 3.50 -13.40 -2.83
CA ARG A 119 2.42 -13.39 -1.83
C ARG A 119 2.36 -12.04 -1.14
N ALA A 120 1.15 -11.62 -0.80
CA ALA A 120 0.93 -10.45 0.04
C ALA A 120 0.10 -10.85 1.26
N MET A 121 0.38 -10.21 2.39
CA MET A 121 -0.42 -10.31 3.60
C MET A 121 -0.66 -8.90 4.14
N TYR A 122 -1.89 -8.63 4.54
CA TYR A 122 -2.27 -7.39 5.18
C TYR A 122 -2.92 -7.68 6.52
N LYS A 123 -2.39 -7.08 7.59
CA LYS A 123 -2.93 -7.24 8.93
C LYS A 123 -2.63 -6.00 9.75
N SER A 124 -3.64 -5.51 10.48
CA SER A 124 -3.49 -4.40 11.43
C SER A 124 -2.84 -3.16 10.82
N GLY A 125 -3.20 -2.81 9.57
CA GLY A 125 -2.66 -1.64 8.89
C GLY A 125 -1.25 -1.81 8.32
N VAL A 126 -0.71 -3.02 8.28
CA VAL A 126 0.62 -3.30 7.70
C VAL A 126 0.47 -4.26 6.53
N LEU A 127 0.97 -3.85 5.37
CA LEU A 127 1.10 -4.67 4.17
C LEU A 127 2.52 -5.25 4.09
N VAL A 128 2.61 -6.56 3.86
CA VAL A 128 3.85 -7.27 3.61
C VAL A 128 3.74 -7.99 2.27
N VAL A 129 4.63 -7.68 1.34
CA VAL A 129 4.75 -8.33 0.03
C VAL A 129 6.05 -9.14 0.01
N SER A 130 5.95 -10.44 -0.25
CA SER A 130 7.11 -11.33 -0.40
C SER A 130 7.26 -11.73 -1.86
N LEU A 131 8.44 -11.43 -2.42
CA LEU A 131 8.82 -11.75 -3.79
C LEU A 131 9.98 -12.75 -3.77
N PRO A 132 9.74 -14.03 -4.11
CA PRO A 132 10.81 -15.02 -4.18
C PRO A 132 11.87 -14.61 -5.19
N LYS A 133 13.15 -14.70 -4.81
CA LYS A 133 14.28 -14.43 -5.70
C LYS A 133 14.34 -15.49 -6.79
N GLU A 134 14.76 -15.08 -7.97
CA GLU A 134 15.13 -16.05 -8.99
C GLU A 134 16.46 -16.71 -8.66
N LYS A 135 16.46 -18.05 -8.48
CA LYS A 135 17.70 -18.79 -8.32
C LYS A 135 18.50 -18.73 -9.61
N ARG A 136 19.55 -17.90 -9.65
CA ARG A 136 20.59 -17.94 -10.69
C ARG A 136 21.72 -18.86 -10.20
N GLU A 137 22.28 -19.68 -11.09
CA GLU A 137 23.52 -20.40 -10.79
C GLU A 137 24.63 -19.40 -10.46
N SER A 138 25.24 -19.53 -9.28
CA SER A 138 26.16 -18.54 -8.71
C SER A 138 27.59 -18.63 -9.24
N ARG A 139 27.82 -19.34 -10.35
CA ARG A 139 29.16 -19.47 -10.95
C ARG A 139 29.08 -19.29 -12.45
N VAL A 140 29.33 -18.07 -12.90
CA VAL A 140 29.61 -17.80 -14.32
C VAL A 140 31.14 -17.92 -14.49
N PRO A 141 31.65 -18.92 -15.23
CA PRO A 141 33.07 -18.96 -15.56
C PRO A 141 33.41 -17.75 -16.43
N ILE A 142 34.43 -16.99 -16.02
CA ILE A 142 34.94 -15.86 -16.79
C ILE A 142 36.21 -16.32 -17.51
N THR A 143 36.21 -16.21 -18.83
CA THR A 143 37.42 -16.44 -19.63
C THR A 143 38.27 -15.18 -19.63
N VAL A 144 39.52 -15.31 -19.19
CA VAL A 144 40.53 -14.25 -19.32
C VAL A 144 41.14 -14.38 -20.72
N VAL A 145 41.07 -13.30 -21.50
CA VAL A 145 41.75 -13.16 -22.79
C VAL A 145 42.97 -12.26 -22.61
N ASP A 146 44.10 -12.70 -23.17
CA ASP A 146 45.35 -11.93 -23.24
C ASP A 146 45.41 -11.24 -24.62
N GLU A 147 45.38 -9.90 -24.62
CA GLU A 147 45.62 -9.11 -25.83
C GLU A 147 47.12 -8.85 -25.92
N GLY A 148 47.84 -9.84 -26.46
CA GLY A 148 49.29 -9.78 -26.66
C GLY A 148 49.77 -8.68 -27.60
#